data_AF-A0A3K0WCI4-F1
#
_entry.id   AF-A0A3K0WCI4-F1
#
_cell.length_a   1.000
_cell.length_b   1.000
_cell.length_c   1.000
_cell.angle_alpha   90.00
_cell.angle_beta   90.00
_cell.angle_gamma   90.00
#
_symmetry.space_group_name_H-M   'P 1'
#
loop_
_entity.id
_entity.type
_entity.pdbx_description
1 polymer ?
#
loop_
_entity_poly.entity_id
_entity_poly.type
_entity_poly.pdbx_seq_one_letter_code
_entity_poly.pdbx_strand_id
1 'polypeptide(L)'
;MELYQMDFAELFEAISTHYPSHKGVIMTIAEQLEEKGLEKGRAEGLAEGRAEERQKALAETYASVRRMSDMGMSTEVIKQALQLSDEQIQEALNN
;
A
#
# COMPACT_ATOMS: atom_id res chain seq x y z
N MET A 1 22.81 -6.88 31.11
CA MET A 1 22.67 -8.14 30.36
C MET A 1 22.30 -7.71 28.95
N GLU A 2 23.24 -7.74 28.01
CA GLU A 2 22.96 -7.41 26.62
C GLU A 2 22.04 -8.48 26.04
N LEU A 3 20.98 -8.06 25.34
CA LEU A 3 20.13 -8.96 24.56
C LEU A 3 20.96 -9.46 23.39
N TYR A 4 21.36 -10.74 23.43
CA TYR A 4 22.05 -11.37 22.32
C TYR A 4 21.14 -11.36 21.09
N GLN A 5 21.50 -10.57 20.07
CA GLN A 5 20.87 -10.66 18.76
C GLN A 5 21.65 -11.70 17.96
N MET A 6 21.00 -12.83 17.73
CA MET A 6 21.49 -13.85 16.82
C MET A 6 21.11 -13.46 15.40
N ASP A 7 22.07 -13.42 14.49
CA ASP A 7 21.76 -13.23 13.07
C ASP A 7 21.28 -14.54 12.41
N PHE A 8 20.87 -14.45 11.14
CA PHE A 8 20.30 -15.61 10.44
C PHE A 8 21.33 -16.72 10.20
N ALA A 9 22.61 -16.36 9.98
CA ALA A 9 23.68 -17.33 9.77
C ALA A 9 24.00 -18.06 11.07
N GLU A 10 24.09 -17.33 12.18
CA GLU A 10 24.27 -17.89 13.53
C GLU A 10 23.11 -18.81 13.92
N LEU A 11 21.87 -18.44 13.59
CA LEU A 11 20.70 -19.28 13.80
C LEU A 11 20.77 -20.56 12.98
N PHE A 12 21.13 -20.48 11.70
CA PHE A 12 21.25 -21.64 10.83
C PHE A 12 22.34 -22.62 11.31
N GLU A 13 23.48 -22.10 11.74
CA GLU A 13 24.56 -22.88 12.33
C GLU A 13 24.12 -23.53 13.64
N ALA A 14 23.43 -22.80 14.51
CA ALA A 14 22.90 -23.33 15.76
C ALA A 14 21.89 -24.47 15.53
N ILE A 15 21.00 -24.33 14.54
CA ILE A 15 20.05 -25.37 14.15
C ILE A 15 20.77 -26.60 13.60
N SER A 16 21.74 -26.38 12.71
CA SER A 16 22.47 -27.48 12.06
C SER A 16 23.35 -28.25 13.04
N THR A 17 23.92 -27.57 14.04
CA THR A 17 24.87 -28.15 15.00
C THR A 17 24.17 -28.72 16.24
N HIS A 18 23.25 -27.97 16.84
CA HIS A 18 22.66 -28.34 18.14
C HIS A 18 21.29 -29.02 18.02
N TYR A 19 20.58 -28.82 16.91
CA TYR A 19 19.23 -29.35 16.70
C TYR A 19 19.06 -30.07 15.35
N PRO A 20 19.98 -30.97 14.96
CA PRO A 20 19.98 -31.58 13.63
C PRO A 20 18.68 -32.34 13.32
N SER A 21 18.06 -32.95 14.33
CA SER A 21 16.78 -33.68 14.20
C SER A 21 15.58 -32.78 13.92
N HIS A 22 15.66 -31.48 14.23
CA HIS A 22 14.58 -30.51 14.01
C HIS A 22 14.79 -29.67 12.75
N LYS A 23 15.95 -29.77 12.10
CA LYS A 23 16.29 -29.02 10.88
C LYS A 23 15.19 -29.08 9.83
N GLY A 24 14.64 -30.27 9.55
CA GLY A 24 13.56 -30.43 8.56
C GLY A 24 12.31 -29.61 8.90
N VAL A 25 11.82 -29.73 10.14
CA VAL A 25 10.65 -28.97 10.61
C VAL A 25 10.90 -27.47 10.56
N ILE A 26 12.10 -27.03 10.93
CA ILE A 26 12.45 -25.61 10.93
C ILE A 26 12.54 -25.04 9.51
N MET A 27 13.10 -25.80 8.55
CA MET A 27 13.11 -25.38 7.14
C MET A 27 11.69 -25.27 6.58
N THR A 28 10.80 -26.21 6.91
CA THR A 28 9.39 -26.12 6.52
C THR A 28 8.70 -24.90 7.11
N ILE A 29 8.99 -24.55 8.37
CA ILE A 29 8.49 -23.31 8.98
C ILE A 29 9.04 -22.08 8.24
N ALA A 30 10.33 -22.07 7.87
CA ALA A 30 10.93 -20.98 7.13
C ALA A 30 10.27 -20.78 5.75
N GLU A 31 10.04 -21.86 5.00
CA GLU A 31 9.32 -21.84 3.72
C GLU A 31 7.90 -21.25 3.88
N GLN A 32 7.16 -21.69 4.90
CA GLN A 32 5.83 -21.15 5.18
C GLN A 32 5.84 -19.67 5.57
N LEU A 33 6.87 -19.21 6.29
CA LEU A 33 7.04 -17.81 6.64
C LEU A 33 7.36 -16.96 5.41
N GLU A 34 8.22 -17.45 4.51
CA GLU A 34 8.52 -16.80 3.23
C GLU A 34 7.27 -16.70 2.37
N GLU A 35 6.51 -17.79 2.21
CA GLU A 35 5.26 -17.80 1.44
C GLU A 35 4.25 -16.78 1.97
N LYS A 36 4.01 -16.78 3.29
CA LYS A 36 3.12 -15.79 3.94
C LYS A 36 3.64 -14.36 3.77
N GLY A 37 4.95 -14.16 3.85
CA GLY A 37 5.59 -12.86 3.63
C GLY A 37 5.34 -12.35 2.21
N LEU A 38 5.51 -13.20 1.20
CA LEU A 38 5.26 -12.88 -0.19
C LEU A 38 3.77 -12.63 -0.48
N GLU A 39 2.88 -13.43 0.10
CA GLU A 39 1.42 -13.23 -0.03
C GLU A 39 1.01 -11.87 0.55
N LYS A 40 1.46 -11.57 1.78
CA LYS A 40 1.21 -10.29 2.43
C LYS A 40 1.76 -9.12 1.62
N GLY A 41 3.01 -9.21 1.18
CA GLY A 41 3.65 -8.17 0.37
C GLY A 41 2.93 -7.90 -0.95
N ARG A 42 2.44 -8.95 -1.63
CA ARG A 42 1.61 -8.79 -2.84
C ARG A 42 0.27 -8.12 -2.53
N ALA A 43 -0.39 -8.51 -1.45
CA ALA A 43 -1.66 -7.92 -1.05
C ALA A 43 -1.51 -6.43 -0.70
N GLU A 44 -0.47 -6.09 0.07
CA GLU A 44 -0.13 -4.71 0.43
C GLU A 44 0.21 -3.88 -0.81
N GLY A 45 1.09 -4.37 -1.70
CA GLY A 45 1.45 -3.67 -2.93
C GLY A 45 0.26 -3.43 -3.87
N LEU A 46 -0.66 -4.39 -3.98
CA LEU A 46 -1.90 -4.21 -4.75
C LEU A 46 -2.85 -3.21 -4.09
N ALA A 47 -2.91 -3.16 -2.77
CA ALA A 47 -3.73 -2.18 -2.05
C ALA A 47 -3.18 -0.76 -2.22
N GLU A 48 -1.87 -0.60 -2.07
CA GLU A 48 -1.15 0.67 -2.23
C GLU A 48 -1.26 1.19 -3.67
N GLY A 49 -0.97 0.36 -4.67
CA GLY A 49 -1.11 0.76 -6.08
C GLY A 49 -2.53 1.20 -6.43
N ARG A 50 -3.56 0.50 -5.94
CA ARG A 50 -4.96 0.93 -6.13
C ARG A 50 -5.32 2.21 -5.36
N ALA A 51 -4.64 2.51 -4.26
CA ALA A 51 -4.84 3.76 -3.52
C ALA A 51 -4.20 4.93 -4.29
N GLU A 52 -2.98 4.75 -4.78
CA GLU A 52 -2.27 5.74 -5.60
C GLU A 52 -3.03 6.06 -6.88
N GLU A 53 -3.52 5.06 -7.61
CA GLU A 53 -4.32 5.27 -8.83
C GLU A 53 -5.59 6.08 -8.55
N ARG A 54 -6.28 5.81 -7.43
CA ARG A 54 -7.46 6.58 -7.02
C ARG A 54 -7.10 8.01 -6.65
N GLN A 55 -6.01 8.22 -5.92
CA GLN A 55 -5.54 9.56 -5.56
C GLN A 55 -5.17 10.36 -6.82
N LYS A 56 -4.48 9.74 -7.78
CA LYS A 56 -4.13 10.37 -9.05
C LYS A 56 -5.37 10.74 -9.85
N ALA A 57 -6.32 9.82 -9.99
CA ALA A 57 -7.58 10.09 -10.68
C ALA A 57 -8.35 11.24 -10.02
N LEU A 58 -8.43 11.26 -8.69
CA LEU A 58 -9.07 12.33 -7.94
C LEU A 58 -8.37 13.68 -8.16
N ALA A 59 -7.04 13.71 -8.12
CA ALA A 59 -6.26 14.91 -8.37
C ALA A 59 -6.47 15.46 -9.79
N GLU A 60 -6.55 14.59 -10.80
CA GLU A 60 -6.85 14.97 -12.19
C GLU A 60 -8.28 15.51 -12.34
N THR A 61 -9.24 14.92 -11.65
CA THR A 61 -10.63 15.42 -11.58
C THR A 61 -10.66 16.81 -10.95
N TYR A 62 -10.00 17.02 -9.81
CA TYR A 62 -9.98 18.32 -9.13
C TYR A 62 -9.26 19.39 -9.96
N ALA A 63 -8.17 19.03 -10.64
CA ALA A 63 -7.52 19.94 -11.59
C ALA A 63 -8.47 20.33 -12.73
N SER A 64 -9.33 19.43 -13.19
CA SER A 64 -10.35 19.72 -14.20
C SER A 64 -11.44 20.64 -13.67
N VAL A 65 -11.92 20.44 -12.43
CA VAL A 65 -12.87 21.35 -11.76
C VAL A 65 -12.32 22.78 -11.72
N ARG A 66 -11.07 22.95 -11.24
CA ARG A 66 -10.42 24.28 -11.17
C ARG A 66 -10.33 24.93 -12.54
N ARG A 67 -9.84 24.21 -13.56
CA ARG A 67 -9.78 24.72 -14.94
C ARG A 67 -11.14 25.15 -15.47
N MET A 68 -12.20 24.37 -15.23
CA MET A 68 -13.56 24.72 -15.67
C MET A 68 -14.10 25.96 -14.95
N SER A 69 -13.83 26.08 -13.65
CA SER A 69 -14.15 27.27 -12.86
C SER A 69 -13.42 28.51 -13.36
N ASP A 70 -12.13 28.40 -13.68
CA ASP A 70 -11.32 29.49 -14.24
C ASP A 70 -11.81 29.96 -15.62
N MET A 71 -12.43 29.05 -16.39
CA MET A 71 -13.12 29.37 -17.64
C MET A 71 -14.51 30.01 -17.42
N GLY A 72 -14.93 30.25 -16.18
CA GLY A 72 -16.19 30.89 -15.81
C GLY A 72 -17.40 29.96 -15.83
N MET A 73 -17.21 28.64 -15.85
CA MET A 73 -18.32 27.69 -15.76
C MET A 73 -18.87 27.68 -14.32
N SER A 74 -20.20 27.62 -14.17
CA SER A 74 -20.81 27.56 -12.85
C SER A 74 -20.57 26.20 -12.18
N THR A 75 -20.53 26.20 -10.85
CA THR A 75 -20.37 24.99 -10.03
C THR A 75 -21.42 23.93 -10.35
N GLU A 76 -22.68 24.32 -10.60
CA GLU A 76 -23.74 23.40 -11.00
C GLU A 76 -23.46 22.69 -12.33
N VAL A 77 -22.93 23.40 -13.31
CA VAL A 77 -22.56 22.82 -14.62
C VAL A 77 -21.38 21.87 -14.47
N ILE A 78 -20.36 22.26 -13.71
CA ILE A 78 -19.18 21.41 -13.47
C ILE A 78 -19.58 20.13 -12.72
N LYS A 79 -20.40 20.27 -11.67
CA LYS A 79 -20.94 19.16 -10.88
C LYS A 79 -21.68 18.16 -11.75
N GLN A 80 -22.55 18.64 -12.63
CA GLN A 80 -23.29 17.79 -13.56
C GLN A 80 -22.38 17.13 -14.60
N ALA A 81 -21.44 17.88 -15.19
CA ALA A 81 -20.55 17.39 -16.24
C ALA A 81 -19.59 16.30 -15.75
N LEU A 82 -19.07 16.44 -14.53
CA LEU A 82 -18.10 15.52 -13.93
C LEU A 82 -18.74 14.54 -12.93
N GLN A 83 -20.07 14.59 -12.75
CA GLN A 83 -20.83 13.75 -11.84
C GLN A 83 -20.29 13.80 -10.40
N LEU A 84 -20.04 15.00 -9.90
CA LEU A 84 -19.48 15.24 -8.57
C LEU A 84 -20.59 15.55 -7.56
N SER A 85 -20.26 15.41 -6.28
CA SER A 85 -21.04 15.95 -5.16
C SER A 85 -20.65 17.40 -4.86
N ASP A 86 -21.49 18.11 -4.09
CA ASP A 86 -21.19 19.46 -3.64
C ASP A 86 -19.92 19.49 -2.77
N GLU A 87 -19.72 18.47 -1.93
CA GLU A 87 -18.52 18.31 -1.12
C GLU A 87 -17.26 18.18 -1.99
N GLN A 88 -17.29 17.34 -3.04
CA GLN A 88 -16.16 17.15 -3.94
C GLN A 88 -15.82 18.42 -4.73
N ILE A 89 -16.83 19.21 -5.13
CA ILE A 89 -16.61 20.51 -5.79
C ILE A 89 -15.96 21.50 -4.82
N GLN A 90 -16.46 21.58 -3.58
CA GLN A 90 -15.86 22.44 -2.56
C GLN A 90 -14.42 22.04 -2.24
N GLU A 91 -14.16 20.75 -2.07
CA GLU A 91 -12.81 20.23 -1.80
C GLU A 91 -11.84 20.54 -2.95
N ALA A 92 -12.31 20.44 -4.20
CA ALA A 92 -11.50 20.76 -5.38
C ALA A 92 -11.16 22.25 -5.50
N LEU A 93 -12.03 23.15 -5.03
CA LEU A 93 -11.87 24.60 -5.13
C LEU A 93 -11.19 25.24 -3.91
N ASN A 94 -11.20 24.56 -2.76
CA ASN A 94 -10.60 25.05 -1.51
C ASN A 94 -9.14 24.62 -1.29
N ASN A 95 -8.60 23.75 -2.15
CA ASN A 95 -7.20 23.32 -2.19
C ASN A 95 -6.49 23.88 -3.43
#